data_AF-A0A2V7H6Z5-F1
#
_entry.id   AF-A0A2V7H6Z5-F1
#
_cell.length_a   1.000
_cell.length_b   1.000
_cell.length_c   1.000
_cell.angle_alpha   90.00
_cell.angle_beta   90.00
_cell.angle_gamma   90.00
#
_symmetry.space_group_name_H-M   'P 1'
#
loop_
_entity.id
_entity.type
_entity.pdbx_description
1 polymer ?
#
loop_
_entity_poly.entity_id
_entity_poly.type
_entity_poly.pdbx_seq_one_letter_code
_entity_poly.pdbx_strand_id
1 'polypeptide(L)'
;MVNSGRVARRYHDLTVHSPDSVRASGHTLDWDNKPFPFKVYTDIPGLHLTREIDALATPALAAIAGDGAPAPSALALPALTSLLYYVGGVTKRKTYPGGGEVLFRAAASTGALYQTEVYVVAGAVDDLPAGVYHFCPGDFTLRRLRTDDARGLLAEAAADAMPARRAATLVLSGIVWRNSWKYRARTYRHLFWDGGTMLANAMAAAAALGLTPRLLMGFVDATVHRLLGIDGAREVALALLCVGPEALPAAAAPPLAPIAHATLPLSRHEVEEPLVAQAHAASALATPDDVVRWRTGQAPPPPGGARLVALPRPDPRDGRVLGETIQRRGST
;
A
#
# COMPACT_ATOMS: atom_id res chain seq x y z
N MET A 1 15.78 10.48 17.21
CA MET A 1 14.31 10.63 17.30
C MET A 1 13.81 12.00 17.79
N VAL A 2 14.57 12.81 18.56
CA VAL A 2 14.07 14.11 19.10
C VAL A 2 13.64 15.13 18.01
N ASN A 3 14.16 15.02 16.78
CA ASN A 3 13.81 15.92 15.68
C ASN A 3 12.53 15.54 14.90
N SER A 4 12.15 14.26 14.87
CA SER A 4 11.03 13.78 14.02
C SER A 4 9.68 14.34 14.47
N GLY A 5 9.45 14.43 15.78
CA GLY A 5 8.21 14.99 16.33
C GLY A 5 8.02 16.49 15.99
N ARG A 6 9.11 17.27 15.95
CA ARG A 6 9.06 18.68 15.54
C ARG A 6 8.76 18.83 14.06
N VAL A 7 9.38 18.01 13.21
CA VAL A 7 9.11 18.00 11.76
C VAL A 7 7.67 17.57 11.48
N ALA A 8 7.17 16.53 12.15
CA ALA A 8 5.79 16.07 12.00
C ALA A 8 4.77 17.13 12.42
N ARG A 9 5.01 17.83 13.54
CA ARG A 9 4.16 18.95 13.98
C ARG A 9 4.20 20.12 12.99
N ARG A 10 5.38 20.53 12.55
CA ARG A 10 5.52 21.58 11.52
C ARG A 10 4.81 21.20 10.22
N TYR A 11 4.98 19.97 9.75
CA TYR A 11 4.25 19.45 8.59
C TYR A 11 2.74 19.52 8.81
N HIS A 12 2.27 19.13 10.00
CA HIS A 12 0.86 19.18 10.35
C HIS A 12 0.31 20.61 10.25
N ASP A 13 0.96 21.56 10.93
CA ASP A 13 0.54 22.95 11.04
C ASP A 13 0.56 23.67 9.67
N LEU A 14 1.52 23.34 8.80
CA LEU A 14 1.62 23.92 7.46
C LEU A 14 0.64 23.32 6.43
N THR A 15 0.01 22.19 6.73
CA THR A 15 -0.86 21.47 5.77
C THR A 15 -2.31 21.35 6.22
N VAL A 16 -2.65 21.90 7.40
CA VAL A 16 -4.04 22.00 7.86
C VAL A 16 -4.76 23.10 7.09
N HIS A 17 -6.04 22.89 6.80
CA HIS A 17 -6.88 23.92 6.20
C HIS A 17 -7.58 24.73 7.28
N SER A 18 -7.54 26.06 7.16
CA SER A 18 -8.47 26.99 7.78
C SER A 18 -9.48 27.50 6.74
N PRO A 19 -10.66 28.00 7.15
CA PRO A 19 -11.60 28.66 6.23
C PRO A 19 -10.94 29.73 5.35
N ASP A 20 -10.04 30.53 5.93
CA ASP A 20 -9.30 31.56 5.21
C ASP A 20 -8.34 30.95 4.17
N SER A 21 -7.58 29.92 4.53
CA SER A 21 -6.64 29.27 3.60
C SER A 21 -7.33 28.69 2.37
N VAL A 22 -8.54 28.15 2.54
CA VAL A 22 -9.32 27.56 1.44
C VAL A 22 -9.85 28.65 0.52
N ARG A 23 -10.33 29.78 1.07
CA ARG A 23 -10.87 30.90 0.29
C ARG A 23 -9.79 31.74 -0.39
N ALA A 24 -8.62 31.86 0.23
CA ALA A 24 -7.50 32.63 -0.30
C ALA A 24 -6.65 31.85 -1.32
N SER A 25 -6.87 30.54 -1.47
CA SER A 25 -6.09 29.70 -2.40
C SER A 25 -6.39 30.05 -3.85
N GLY A 26 -5.42 30.62 -4.55
CA GLY A 26 -5.45 30.84 -6.00
C GLY A 26 -4.95 29.66 -6.83
N HIS A 27 -4.78 28.47 -6.25
CA HIS A 27 -4.26 27.30 -6.95
C HIS A 27 -5.21 26.84 -8.06
N THR A 28 -4.71 26.78 -9.29
CA THR A 28 -5.35 26.14 -10.43
C THR A 28 -4.61 24.86 -10.82
N LEU A 29 -5.32 23.90 -11.42
CA LEU A 29 -4.75 22.64 -11.87
C LEU A 29 -4.19 22.77 -13.29
N ASP A 30 -2.96 22.30 -13.48
CA ASP A 30 -2.35 22.14 -14.81
C ASP A 30 -2.78 20.79 -15.40
N TRP A 31 -3.88 20.80 -16.15
CA TRP A 31 -4.45 19.59 -16.74
C TRP A 31 -3.56 18.95 -17.81
N ASP A 32 -2.73 19.73 -18.50
CA ASP A 32 -1.81 19.23 -19.53
C ASP A 32 -0.66 18.42 -18.94
N ASN A 33 -0.37 18.64 -17.65
CA ASN A 33 0.65 17.90 -16.90
C ASN A 33 0.06 16.90 -15.89
N LYS A 34 -1.23 16.57 -15.99
CA LYS A 34 -1.90 15.59 -15.11
C LYS A 34 -1.19 14.23 -15.19
N PRO A 35 -0.86 13.62 -14.03
CA PRO A 35 -0.13 12.37 -14.00
C PRO A 35 -0.95 11.18 -14.49
N PHE A 36 -0.29 10.30 -15.24
CA PHE A 36 -0.81 9.02 -15.70
C PHE A 36 -1.12 8.13 -14.49
N PRO A 37 -2.32 7.52 -14.42
CA PRO A 37 -2.80 6.84 -13.22
C PRO A 37 -2.26 5.41 -13.06
N PHE A 38 -1.20 5.02 -13.78
CA PHE A 38 -0.57 3.70 -13.69
C PHE A 38 0.95 3.79 -13.78
N LYS A 39 1.67 2.91 -13.08
CA LYS A 39 3.12 2.75 -13.25
C LYS A 39 3.27 1.57 -14.20
N VAL A 40 3.88 1.82 -15.36
CA VAL A 40 3.98 0.80 -16.41
C VAL A 40 5.45 0.61 -16.72
N TYR A 41 5.98 -0.55 -16.38
CA TYR A 41 7.30 -0.97 -16.84
C TYR A 41 7.19 -1.40 -18.32
N THR A 42 8.04 -0.83 -19.18
CA THR A 42 7.93 -0.97 -20.64
C THR A 42 8.84 -2.04 -21.24
N ASP A 43 9.80 -2.52 -20.45
CA ASP A 43 10.89 -3.41 -20.87
C ASP A 43 10.82 -4.79 -20.20
N ILE A 44 9.81 -5.05 -19.36
CA ILE A 44 9.61 -6.32 -18.65
C ILE A 44 8.29 -6.97 -19.09
N PRO A 45 8.29 -8.27 -19.45
CA PRO A 45 7.05 -8.98 -19.71
C PRO A 45 6.15 -9.04 -18.47
N GLY A 46 4.84 -8.91 -18.68
CA GLY A 46 3.83 -9.08 -17.65
C GLY A 46 3.28 -10.51 -17.63
N LEU A 47 3.21 -11.11 -16.43
CA LEU A 47 2.37 -12.27 -16.17
C LEU A 47 0.92 -11.79 -16.04
N HIS A 48 0.07 -12.14 -17.00
CA HIS A 48 -1.36 -11.81 -16.95
C HIS A 48 -2.07 -12.64 -15.89
N LEU A 49 -2.84 -11.96 -15.05
CA LEU A 49 -3.66 -12.59 -14.04
C LEU A 49 -5.07 -12.85 -14.57
N THR A 50 -5.73 -13.89 -14.07
CA THR A 50 -7.13 -14.18 -14.43
C THR A 50 -8.06 -13.07 -13.95
N ARG A 51 -8.99 -12.62 -14.80
CA ARG A 51 -10.00 -11.62 -14.44
C ARG A 51 -11.27 -12.25 -13.87
N GLU A 52 -11.37 -13.57 -13.89
CA GLU A 52 -12.42 -14.32 -13.20
C GLU A 52 -12.06 -14.39 -11.72
N ILE A 53 -12.62 -13.45 -10.95
CA ILE A 53 -12.36 -13.32 -9.51
C ILE A 53 -13.57 -13.81 -8.74
N ASP A 54 -13.38 -14.83 -7.92
CA ASP A 54 -14.41 -15.32 -7.00
C ASP A 54 -14.80 -14.23 -6.00
N ALA A 55 -16.11 -14.04 -5.85
CA ALA A 55 -16.64 -13.08 -4.90
C ALA A 55 -16.36 -13.52 -3.45
N LEU A 56 -15.77 -12.64 -2.65
CA LEU A 56 -15.60 -12.87 -1.21
C LEU A 56 -16.96 -12.80 -0.50
N ALA A 57 -17.55 -13.97 -0.27
CA ALA A 57 -18.87 -14.15 0.34
C ALA A 57 -18.87 -14.02 1.88
N THR A 58 -17.71 -13.96 2.53
CA THR A 58 -17.62 -13.71 3.97
C THR A 58 -18.29 -12.38 4.32
N PRO A 59 -19.15 -12.31 5.36
CA PRO A 59 -19.66 -11.04 5.87
C PRO A 59 -18.52 -10.05 6.16
N ALA A 60 -18.68 -8.78 5.78
CA ALA A 60 -17.60 -7.80 5.88
C ALA A 60 -17.10 -7.63 7.32
N LEU A 61 -18.01 -7.61 8.31
CA LEU A 61 -17.65 -7.47 9.72
C LEU A 61 -16.90 -8.71 10.24
N ALA A 62 -17.32 -9.92 9.88
CA ALA A 62 -16.59 -11.15 10.19
C ALA A 62 -15.17 -11.13 9.60
N ALA A 63 -15.01 -10.74 8.33
CA ALA A 63 -13.70 -10.65 7.69
C ALA A 63 -12.78 -9.62 8.38
N ILE A 64 -13.33 -8.48 8.80
CA ILE A 64 -12.59 -7.45 9.57
C ILE A 64 -12.20 -7.95 10.95
N ALA A 65 -13.06 -8.74 11.60
CA ALA A 65 -12.77 -9.35 12.90
C ALA A 65 -11.71 -10.47 12.82
N GLY A 66 -11.35 -10.91 11.62
CA GLY A 66 -10.43 -12.03 11.39
C GLY A 66 -11.11 -13.40 11.31
N ASP A 67 -12.45 -13.43 11.34
CA ASP A 67 -13.28 -14.64 11.26
C ASP A 67 -13.49 -15.04 9.79
N GLY A 68 -12.40 -15.34 9.11
CA GLY A 68 -12.39 -15.71 7.69
C GLY A 68 -12.36 -17.21 7.43
N ALA A 69 -12.03 -17.60 6.20
CA ALA A 69 -11.88 -19.00 5.83
C ALA A 69 -10.75 -19.68 6.64
N PRO A 70 -10.79 -21.02 6.79
CA PRO A 70 -9.67 -21.77 7.35
C PRO A 70 -8.37 -21.50 6.58
N ALA A 71 -7.25 -21.50 7.29
CA ALA A 71 -5.95 -21.28 6.67
C ALA A 71 -5.61 -22.42 5.68
N PRO A 72 -5.28 -22.10 4.41
CA PRO A 72 -4.88 -23.11 3.44
C PRO A 72 -3.47 -23.65 3.76
N SER A 73 -3.14 -24.84 3.25
CA SER A 73 -1.79 -25.42 3.39
C SER A 73 -0.73 -24.73 2.53
N ALA A 74 -1.13 -24.05 1.45
CA ALA A 74 -0.27 -23.28 0.57
C ALA A 74 -0.99 -22.02 0.05
N LEU A 75 -0.23 -21.03 -0.44
CA LEU A 75 -0.78 -19.87 -1.13
C LEU A 75 -0.63 -20.06 -2.63
N ALA A 76 -1.74 -20.25 -3.34
CA ALA A 76 -1.73 -20.37 -4.80
C ALA A 76 -1.94 -19.01 -5.50
N LEU A 77 -1.44 -18.89 -6.75
CA LEU A 77 -1.59 -17.70 -7.57
C LEU A 77 -3.04 -17.19 -7.71
N PRO A 78 -4.10 -18.03 -7.82
CA PRO A 78 -5.48 -17.55 -7.85
C PRO A 78 -5.90 -16.81 -6.58
N ALA A 79 -5.53 -17.30 -5.40
CA ALA A 79 -5.84 -16.62 -4.13
C ALA A 79 -5.08 -15.29 -3.99
N LEU A 80 -3.81 -15.25 -4.41
CA LEU A 80 -3.05 -14.00 -4.49
C LEU A 80 -3.67 -13.02 -5.49
N THR A 81 -4.15 -13.52 -6.63
CA THR A 81 -4.83 -12.72 -7.66
C THR A 81 -6.11 -12.08 -7.11
N SER A 82 -6.95 -12.85 -6.43
CA SER A 82 -8.14 -12.33 -5.73
C SER A 82 -7.77 -11.27 -4.70
N LEU A 83 -6.72 -11.50 -3.90
CA LEU A 83 -6.23 -10.51 -2.95
C LEU A 83 -5.83 -9.20 -3.66
N LEU A 84 -5.00 -9.26 -4.70
CA LEU A 84 -4.56 -8.08 -5.46
C LEU A 84 -5.72 -7.32 -6.10
N TYR A 85 -6.73 -8.03 -6.61
CA TYR A 85 -7.97 -7.44 -7.12
C TYR A 85 -8.67 -6.59 -6.05
N TYR A 86 -8.90 -7.14 -4.86
CA TYR A 86 -9.59 -6.42 -3.78
C TYR A 86 -8.75 -5.33 -3.10
N VAL A 87 -7.42 -5.41 -3.19
CA VAL A 87 -6.51 -4.36 -2.70
C VAL A 87 -6.52 -3.14 -3.62
N GLY A 88 -6.37 -3.34 -4.94
CA GLY A 88 -6.13 -2.22 -5.86
C GLY A 88 -6.54 -2.46 -7.32
N GLY A 89 -7.23 -3.56 -7.64
CA GLY A 89 -7.72 -3.85 -8.98
C GLY A 89 -8.75 -2.83 -9.48
N VAL A 90 -8.87 -2.69 -10.79
CA VAL A 90 -9.92 -1.88 -11.43
C VAL A 90 -11.26 -2.60 -11.30
N THR A 91 -12.23 -1.97 -10.66
CA THR A 91 -13.57 -2.55 -10.40
C THR A 91 -14.66 -1.91 -11.25
N LYS A 92 -14.44 -0.69 -11.75
CA LYS A 92 -15.45 0.04 -12.53
C LYS A 92 -14.81 0.98 -13.53
N ARG A 93 -15.32 0.97 -14.77
CA ARG A 93 -15.05 1.99 -15.80
C ARG A 93 -16.23 2.98 -15.82
N LYS A 94 -15.93 4.28 -15.84
CA LYS A 94 -16.93 5.33 -16.10
C LYS A 94 -16.43 6.29 -17.17
N THR A 95 -17.27 6.51 -18.17
CA THR A 95 -17.06 7.53 -19.20
C THR A 95 -17.83 8.79 -18.81
N TYR A 96 -17.17 9.95 -18.87
CA TYR A 96 -17.76 11.25 -18.59
C TYR A 96 -18.16 11.96 -19.90
N PRO A 97 -19.10 12.92 -19.86
CA PRO A 97 -19.38 13.79 -21.00
C PRO A 97 -18.08 14.43 -21.52
N GLY A 98 -17.83 14.33 -22.83
CA GLY A 98 -16.55 14.72 -23.44
C GLY A 98 -15.56 13.57 -23.68
N GLY A 99 -15.94 12.31 -23.38
CA GLY A 99 -15.18 11.11 -23.76
C GLY A 99 -14.07 10.71 -22.78
N GLY A 100 -13.84 11.51 -21.72
CA GLY A 100 -12.88 11.19 -20.68
C GLY A 100 -13.27 9.94 -19.90
N GLU A 101 -12.30 9.06 -19.67
CA GLU A 101 -12.51 7.80 -18.98
C GLU A 101 -11.80 7.76 -17.63
N VAL A 102 -12.50 7.24 -16.62
CA VAL A 102 -11.94 6.98 -15.29
C VAL A 102 -12.10 5.50 -14.96
N LEU A 103 -10.98 4.88 -14.63
CA LEU A 103 -10.89 3.52 -14.13
C LEU A 103 -10.84 3.56 -12.60
N PHE A 104 -11.98 3.28 -11.97
CA PHE A 104 -12.09 3.22 -10.52
C PHE A 104 -11.52 1.91 -9.98
N ARG A 105 -10.75 2.02 -8.90
CA ARG A 105 -10.13 0.88 -8.21
C ARG A 105 -10.93 0.43 -6.99
N ALA A 106 -10.65 -0.79 -6.53
CA ALA A 106 -11.25 -1.40 -5.35
C ALA A 106 -11.08 -0.57 -4.07
N ALA A 107 -9.96 0.13 -3.93
CA ALA A 107 -9.77 1.11 -2.87
C ALA A 107 -10.11 2.51 -3.36
N ALA A 108 -10.83 3.25 -2.52
CA ALA A 108 -11.02 4.67 -2.73
C ALA A 108 -9.67 5.40 -2.64
N SER A 109 -9.49 6.41 -3.49
CA SER A 109 -8.30 7.26 -3.50
C SER A 109 -8.71 8.72 -3.59
N THR A 110 -8.00 9.55 -2.84
CA THR A 110 -8.23 10.99 -2.78
C THR A 110 -8.12 11.60 -4.18
N GLY A 111 -9.25 12.09 -4.71
CA GLY A 111 -9.33 12.67 -6.06
C GLY A 111 -9.22 11.67 -7.21
N ALA A 112 -9.34 10.37 -6.94
CA ALA A 112 -9.15 9.29 -7.93
C ALA A 112 -7.81 9.38 -8.67
N LEU A 113 -6.74 9.73 -7.95
CA LEU A 113 -5.38 9.90 -8.49
C LEU A 113 -4.53 8.63 -8.38
N TYR A 114 -4.91 7.70 -7.51
CA TYR A 114 -4.34 6.35 -7.41
C TYR A 114 -2.81 6.34 -7.28
N GLN A 115 -2.31 7.09 -6.31
CA GLN A 115 -0.87 7.19 -6.04
C GLN A 115 -0.24 5.95 -5.39
N THR A 116 -1.05 5.09 -4.78
CA THR A 116 -0.56 3.92 -4.05
C THR A 116 -0.33 2.75 -4.99
N GLU A 117 0.87 2.19 -4.97
CA GLU A 117 1.26 1.01 -5.75
C GLU A 117 1.34 -0.22 -4.84
N VAL A 118 1.28 -1.40 -5.46
CA VAL A 118 1.40 -2.69 -4.77
C VAL A 118 2.53 -3.49 -5.41
N TYR A 119 3.48 -3.91 -4.57
CA TYR A 119 4.50 -4.88 -4.93
C TYR A 119 4.26 -6.17 -4.17
N VAL A 120 4.68 -7.30 -4.73
CA VAL A 120 4.63 -8.61 -4.10
C VAL A 120 6.04 -9.14 -3.99
N VAL A 121 6.50 -9.38 -2.76
CA VAL A 121 7.67 -10.21 -2.50
C VAL A 121 7.18 -11.64 -2.30
N ALA A 122 7.24 -12.42 -3.37
CA ALA A 122 6.80 -13.82 -3.40
C ALA A 122 7.99 -14.73 -3.11
N GLY A 123 7.79 -15.77 -2.31
CA GLY A 123 8.83 -16.79 -2.12
C GLY A 123 8.31 -18.23 -2.12
N ALA A 124 7.11 -18.47 -1.60
CA ALA A 124 6.47 -19.79 -1.61
C ALA A 124 5.01 -19.66 -2.05
N VAL A 125 4.80 -19.22 -3.30
CA VAL A 125 3.48 -19.10 -3.92
C VAL A 125 3.38 -20.12 -5.05
N ASP A 126 2.38 -21.00 -5.00
CA ASP A 126 2.19 -21.99 -6.05
C ASP A 126 1.87 -21.30 -7.38
N ASP A 127 2.48 -21.80 -8.46
CA ASP A 127 2.42 -21.23 -9.81
C ASP A 127 2.97 -19.79 -9.95
N LEU A 128 3.75 -19.31 -8.98
CA LEU A 128 4.47 -18.04 -9.07
C LEU A 128 5.90 -18.19 -8.53
N PRO A 129 6.94 -18.13 -9.40
CA PRO A 129 8.32 -18.19 -8.95
C PRO A 129 8.65 -17.15 -7.87
N ALA A 130 9.64 -17.43 -7.02
CA ALA A 130 10.12 -16.46 -6.04
C ALA A 130 10.60 -15.16 -6.72
N GLY A 131 10.42 -14.02 -6.09
CA GLY A 131 10.86 -12.74 -6.67
C GLY A 131 10.13 -11.54 -6.11
N VAL A 132 10.52 -10.37 -6.64
CA VAL A 132 9.82 -9.11 -6.39
C VAL A 132 9.03 -8.75 -7.64
N TYR A 133 7.73 -8.55 -7.47
CA TYR A 133 6.81 -8.24 -8.55
C TYR A 133 6.14 -6.89 -8.32
N HIS A 134 5.92 -6.12 -9.38
CA HIS A 134 5.00 -4.99 -9.37
C HIS A 134 3.65 -5.41 -9.93
N PHE A 135 2.57 -5.08 -9.22
CA PHE A 135 1.20 -5.28 -9.70
C PHE A 135 0.72 -4.05 -10.46
N CYS A 136 0.41 -4.21 -11.74
CA CYS A 136 -0.17 -3.16 -12.55
C CYS A 136 -1.69 -3.40 -12.71
N PRO A 137 -2.55 -2.58 -12.09
CA PRO A 137 -4.00 -2.77 -12.19
C PRO A 137 -4.57 -2.39 -13.56
N GLY A 138 -3.83 -1.61 -14.37
CA GLY A 138 -4.29 -1.14 -15.68
C GLY A 138 -4.41 -2.29 -16.70
N ASP A 139 -3.36 -3.10 -16.83
CA ASP A 139 -3.36 -4.30 -17.67
C ASP A 139 -3.61 -5.60 -16.88
N PHE A 140 -3.70 -5.51 -15.56
CA PHE A 140 -3.94 -6.60 -14.61
C PHE A 140 -2.87 -7.69 -14.69
N THR A 141 -1.63 -7.26 -14.47
CA THR A 141 -0.43 -8.11 -14.59
C THR A 141 0.48 -8.01 -13.37
N LEU A 142 1.31 -9.04 -13.17
CA LEU A 142 2.50 -8.98 -12.33
C LEU A 142 3.76 -8.90 -13.22
N ARG A 143 4.62 -7.92 -12.99
CA ARG A 143 5.93 -7.81 -13.66
C ARG A 143 7.05 -8.11 -12.67
N ARG A 144 7.85 -9.14 -12.95
CA ARG A 144 8.93 -9.60 -12.08
C ARG A 144 10.14 -8.68 -12.22
N LEU A 145 10.40 -7.87 -11.20
CA LEU A 145 11.53 -6.93 -11.12
C LEU A 145 12.81 -7.61 -10.66
N ARG A 146 12.68 -8.69 -9.87
CA ARG A 146 13.82 -9.47 -9.33
C ARG A 146 13.47 -10.94 -9.28
N THR A 147 14.47 -11.79 -9.46
CA THR A 147 14.31 -13.24 -9.42
C THR A 147 14.61 -13.87 -8.07
N ASP A 148 15.34 -13.17 -7.21
CA ASP A 148 15.78 -13.70 -5.91
C ASP A 148 14.65 -13.71 -4.87
N ASP A 149 14.67 -14.69 -3.97
CA ASP A 149 13.81 -14.72 -2.80
C ASP A 149 14.25 -13.64 -1.78
N ALA A 150 13.54 -12.52 -1.76
CA ALA A 150 13.86 -11.38 -0.92
C ALA A 150 13.18 -11.39 0.45
N ARG A 151 12.50 -12.49 0.83
CA ARG A 151 11.80 -12.59 2.12
C ARG A 151 12.72 -12.43 3.32
N GLY A 152 13.95 -12.97 3.26
CA GLY A 152 14.95 -12.82 4.31
C GLY A 152 15.41 -11.37 4.50
N LEU A 153 15.61 -10.65 3.41
CA LEU A 153 15.98 -9.23 3.46
C LEU A 153 14.85 -8.35 3.99
N LEU A 154 13.60 -8.65 3.64
CA LEU A 154 12.45 -7.99 4.26
C LEU A 154 12.38 -8.26 5.77
N ALA A 155 12.70 -9.47 6.21
CA ALA A 155 12.69 -9.80 7.63
C ALA A 155 13.76 -9.01 8.42
N GLU A 156 14.97 -8.89 7.85
CA GLU A 156 16.03 -8.05 8.40
C GLU A 156 15.62 -6.58 8.43
N ALA A 157 15.13 -6.04 7.31
CA ALA A 157 14.70 -4.65 7.22
C ALA A 157 13.56 -4.35 8.20
N ALA A 158 12.64 -5.28 8.39
CA ALA A 158 11.55 -5.14 9.34
C ALA A 158 11.96 -5.45 10.79
N ALA A 159 13.18 -5.92 11.07
CA ALA A 159 13.56 -6.44 12.37
C ALA A 159 12.49 -7.40 12.95
N ASP A 160 12.00 -8.32 12.11
CA ASP A 160 10.92 -9.26 12.41
C ASP A 160 11.07 -10.50 11.52
N ALA A 161 11.03 -11.71 12.10
CA ALA A 161 11.24 -12.94 11.33
C ALA A 161 10.08 -13.30 10.39
N MET A 162 8.91 -12.67 10.53
CA MET A 162 7.71 -13.08 9.82
C MET A 162 7.80 -12.99 8.29
N PRO A 163 8.34 -11.92 7.66
CA PRO A 163 8.47 -11.87 6.21
C PRO A 163 9.25 -13.07 5.65
N ALA A 164 10.29 -13.53 6.35
CA ALA A 164 11.10 -14.70 5.98
C ALA A 164 10.31 -16.01 6.02
N ARG A 165 9.28 -16.09 6.86
CA ARG A 165 8.50 -17.30 7.15
C ARG A 165 7.13 -17.32 6.47
N ARG A 166 6.74 -16.29 5.72
CA ARG A 166 5.44 -16.23 5.04
C ARG A 166 5.58 -16.51 3.54
N ALA A 167 4.51 -16.98 2.92
CA ALA A 167 4.48 -17.30 1.50
C ALA A 167 4.76 -16.07 0.62
N ALA A 168 4.16 -14.93 0.98
CA ALA A 168 4.37 -13.65 0.31
C ALA A 168 4.25 -12.46 1.28
N THR A 169 4.80 -11.32 0.87
CA THR A 169 4.57 -10.02 1.52
C THR A 169 4.17 -9.01 0.46
N LEU A 170 3.01 -8.36 0.65
CA LEU A 170 2.66 -7.17 -0.13
C LEU A 170 3.41 -5.98 0.43
N VAL A 171 4.02 -5.17 -0.43
CA VAL A 171 4.62 -3.89 -0.08
C VAL A 171 3.83 -2.78 -0.76
N LEU A 172 3.23 -1.90 0.05
CA LEU A 172 2.57 -0.72 -0.48
C LEU A 172 3.58 0.41 -0.56
N SER A 173 3.59 1.14 -1.67
CA SER A 173 4.34 2.39 -1.83
C SER A 173 3.40 3.51 -2.26
N GLY A 174 3.87 4.75 -2.19
CA GLY A 174 3.15 5.93 -2.65
C GLY A 174 3.99 6.80 -3.57
N ILE A 175 3.49 7.04 -4.78
CA ILE A 175 4.06 7.96 -5.76
C ILE A 175 3.63 9.39 -5.44
N VAL A 176 4.56 10.22 -4.97
CA VAL A 176 4.26 11.58 -4.48
C VAL A 176 3.59 12.43 -5.56
N TRP A 177 4.18 12.46 -6.77
CA TRP A 177 3.71 13.34 -7.85
C TRP A 177 2.25 13.12 -8.26
N ARG A 178 1.78 11.86 -8.25
CA ARG A 178 0.40 11.53 -8.62
C ARG A 178 -0.63 12.30 -7.81
N ASN A 179 -0.38 12.47 -6.52
CA ASN A 179 -1.29 13.16 -5.62
C ASN A 179 -0.92 14.65 -5.47
N SER A 180 0.38 14.99 -5.49
CA SER A 180 0.82 16.38 -5.27
C SER A 180 0.49 17.31 -6.42
N TRP A 181 0.35 16.77 -7.64
CA TRP A 181 -0.22 17.50 -8.78
C TRP A 181 -1.52 18.25 -8.43
N LYS A 182 -2.37 17.67 -7.57
CA LYS A 182 -3.63 18.28 -7.12
C LYS A 182 -3.58 18.83 -5.70
N TYR A 183 -2.90 18.14 -4.79
CA TYR A 183 -2.98 18.40 -3.34
C TYR A 183 -1.69 18.98 -2.75
N ARG A 184 -0.66 19.21 -3.57
CA ARG A 184 0.63 19.78 -3.19
C ARG A 184 1.21 19.12 -1.93
N ALA A 185 1.79 19.89 -1.03
CA ALA A 185 2.34 19.44 0.25
C ALA A 185 1.39 18.57 1.11
N ARG A 186 0.06 18.66 0.92
CA ARG A 186 -0.91 17.84 1.67
C ARG A 186 -0.86 16.36 1.27
N THR A 187 -0.20 16.03 0.16
CA THR A 187 -0.04 14.67 -0.34
C THR A 187 0.51 13.68 0.67
N TYR A 188 1.46 14.06 1.54
CA TYR A 188 1.98 13.11 2.52
C TYR A 188 0.87 12.54 3.41
N ARG A 189 -0.15 13.34 3.80
CA ARG A 189 -1.34 12.83 4.50
C ARG A 189 -2.12 11.82 3.66
N HIS A 190 -2.32 12.14 2.38
CA HIS A 190 -3.10 11.31 1.47
C HIS A 190 -2.41 9.99 1.11
N LEU A 191 -1.06 9.92 1.11
CA LEU A 191 -0.34 8.66 0.95
C LEU A 191 -0.77 7.65 2.03
N PHE A 192 -0.83 8.08 3.29
CA PHE A 192 -1.21 7.20 4.39
C PHE A 192 -2.72 6.98 4.51
N TRP A 193 -3.58 7.95 4.14
CA TRP A 193 -5.03 7.74 4.15
C TRP A 193 -5.48 6.77 3.06
N ASP A 194 -4.99 6.95 1.84
CA ASP A 194 -5.28 6.05 0.73
C ASP A 194 -4.61 4.68 0.95
N GLY A 195 -3.36 4.67 1.43
CA GLY A 195 -2.66 3.45 1.84
C GLY A 195 -3.40 2.69 2.95
N GLY A 196 -3.91 3.38 3.97
CA GLY A 196 -4.71 2.77 5.04
C GLY A 196 -6.05 2.19 4.54
N THR A 197 -6.67 2.85 3.57
CA THR A 197 -7.87 2.34 2.88
C THR A 197 -7.57 1.04 2.14
N MET A 198 -6.45 0.99 1.41
CA MET A 198 -5.99 -0.23 0.73
C MET A 198 -5.62 -1.35 1.72
N LEU A 199 -4.94 -1.02 2.82
CA LEU A 199 -4.58 -2.00 3.85
C LEU A 199 -5.81 -2.59 4.54
N ALA A 200 -6.85 -1.79 4.80
CA ALA A 200 -8.09 -2.29 5.38
C ALA A 200 -8.77 -3.33 4.45
N ASN A 201 -8.85 -3.03 3.16
CA ASN A 201 -9.33 -4.00 2.16
C ASN A 201 -8.42 -5.25 2.12
N ALA A 202 -7.10 -5.05 2.10
CA ALA A 202 -6.12 -6.13 2.00
C ALA A 202 -6.18 -7.08 3.21
N MET A 203 -6.27 -6.55 4.43
CA MET A 203 -6.39 -7.35 5.65
C MET A 203 -7.72 -8.11 5.69
N ALA A 204 -8.84 -7.46 5.38
CA ALA A 204 -10.14 -8.13 5.35
C ALA A 204 -10.21 -9.21 4.26
N ALA A 205 -9.68 -8.92 3.06
CA ALA A 205 -9.66 -9.89 1.96
C ALA A 205 -8.73 -11.06 2.25
N ALA A 206 -7.54 -10.81 2.81
CA ALA A 206 -6.63 -11.84 3.23
C ALA A 206 -7.24 -12.71 4.35
N ALA A 207 -7.93 -12.11 5.32
CA ALA A 207 -8.66 -12.86 6.35
C ALA A 207 -9.75 -13.73 5.72
N ALA A 208 -10.61 -13.17 4.87
CA ALA A 208 -11.66 -13.92 4.16
C ALA A 208 -11.12 -15.10 3.35
N LEU A 209 -9.91 -14.98 2.79
CA LEU A 209 -9.19 -16.05 2.07
C LEU A 209 -8.38 -17.00 2.98
N GLY A 210 -8.41 -16.84 4.30
CA GLY A 210 -7.66 -17.65 5.26
C GLY A 210 -6.14 -17.37 5.30
N LEU A 211 -5.68 -16.26 4.72
CA LEU A 211 -4.25 -15.96 4.53
C LEU A 211 -3.55 -15.37 5.75
N THR A 212 -4.24 -15.23 6.90
CA THR A 212 -3.67 -14.79 8.19
C THR A 212 -2.77 -13.54 8.08
N PRO A 213 -3.31 -12.39 7.65
CA PRO A 213 -2.50 -11.20 7.37
C PRO A 213 -1.78 -10.68 8.62
N ARG A 214 -0.52 -10.25 8.48
CA ARG A 214 0.21 -9.51 9.52
C ARG A 214 0.81 -8.24 8.95
N LEU A 215 0.41 -7.10 9.52
CA LEU A 215 0.86 -5.77 9.13
C LEU A 215 2.14 -5.39 9.88
N LEU A 216 3.15 -4.89 9.15
CA LEU A 216 4.36 -4.29 9.68
C LEU A 216 4.51 -2.88 9.10
N MET A 217 4.62 -1.88 9.98
CA MET A 217 4.73 -0.45 9.64
C MET A 217 6.10 0.14 9.94
N GLY A 218 6.99 -0.64 10.56
CA GLY A 218 8.37 -0.25 10.85
C GLY A 218 9.30 -1.15 10.07
N PHE A 219 10.14 -0.54 9.22
CA PHE A 219 11.15 -1.20 8.42
C PHE A 219 12.26 -0.19 8.07
N VAL A 220 13.45 -0.68 7.73
CA VAL A 220 14.54 0.15 7.23
C VAL A 220 14.20 0.65 5.82
N ASP A 221 13.80 1.92 5.71
CA ASP A 221 13.28 2.52 4.47
C ASP A 221 14.22 2.32 3.29
N ALA A 222 15.50 2.67 3.44
CA ALA A 222 16.50 2.56 2.37
C ALA A 222 16.67 1.12 1.86
N THR A 223 16.51 0.11 2.73
CA THR A 223 16.60 -1.29 2.34
C THR A 223 15.38 -1.72 1.53
N VAL A 224 14.17 -1.33 1.95
CA VAL A 224 12.94 -1.60 1.20
C VAL A 224 12.91 -0.83 -0.12
N HIS A 225 13.36 0.43 -0.15
CA HIS A 225 13.41 1.23 -1.36
C HIS A 225 14.36 0.63 -2.41
N ARG A 226 15.57 0.21 -1.99
CA ARG A 226 16.49 -0.53 -2.87
C ARG A 226 15.89 -1.84 -3.37
N LEU A 227 15.16 -2.57 -2.51
CA LEU A 227 14.49 -3.81 -2.89
C LEU A 227 13.48 -3.58 -4.02
N LEU A 228 12.70 -2.50 -3.94
CA LEU A 228 11.69 -2.19 -4.94
C LEU A 228 12.24 -1.44 -6.17
N GLY A 229 13.46 -0.92 -6.11
CA GLY A 229 14.02 -0.08 -7.17
C GLY A 229 13.42 1.33 -7.19
N ILE A 230 13.03 1.86 -6.04
CA ILE A 230 12.46 3.21 -5.89
C ILE A 230 13.45 4.12 -5.16
N ASP A 231 13.36 5.43 -5.40
CA ASP A 231 14.37 6.40 -4.95
C ASP A 231 14.14 6.94 -3.52
N GLY A 232 12.97 6.70 -2.91
CA GLY A 232 12.66 7.19 -1.57
C GLY A 232 12.31 8.68 -1.50
N ALA A 233 12.15 9.35 -2.65
CA ALA A 233 11.75 10.75 -2.77
C ALA A 233 10.49 10.93 -3.63
N ARG A 234 10.51 10.43 -4.88
CA ARG A 234 9.37 10.43 -5.80
C ARG A 234 8.40 9.29 -5.51
N GLU A 235 8.91 8.17 -5.02
CA GLU A 235 8.12 7.02 -4.57
C GLU A 235 8.68 6.48 -3.25
N VAL A 236 7.81 6.29 -2.27
CA VAL A 236 8.19 5.90 -0.90
C VAL A 236 7.42 4.67 -0.45
N ALA A 237 8.08 3.73 0.22
CA ALA A 237 7.41 2.59 0.86
C ALA A 237 6.55 3.06 2.06
N LEU A 238 5.40 2.42 2.25
CA LEU A 238 4.40 2.79 3.25
C LEU A 238 4.14 1.69 4.29
N ALA A 239 4.05 0.44 3.85
CA ALA A 239 3.67 -0.69 4.72
C ALA A 239 4.06 -2.04 4.11
N LEU A 240 4.27 -3.04 4.98
CA LEU A 240 4.44 -4.44 4.62
C LEU A 240 3.26 -5.25 5.17
N LEU A 241 2.63 -6.08 4.32
CA LEU A 241 1.57 -6.99 4.72
C LEU A 241 1.97 -8.42 4.38
N CYS A 242 2.41 -9.18 5.38
CA CYS A 242 2.75 -10.59 5.20
C CYS A 242 1.48 -11.43 5.12
N VAL A 243 1.41 -12.36 4.16
CA VAL A 243 0.22 -13.18 3.88
C VAL A 243 0.60 -14.62 3.49
N GLY A 244 -0.37 -15.51 3.66
CA GLY A 244 -0.26 -16.93 3.35
C GLY A 244 0.29 -17.76 4.52
N PRO A 245 0.29 -19.09 4.39
CA PRO A 245 0.73 -19.99 5.46
C PRO A 245 2.22 -19.80 5.79
N GLU A 246 2.66 -20.40 6.90
CA GLU A 246 4.08 -20.49 7.19
C GLU A 246 4.79 -21.35 6.14
N ALA A 247 5.91 -20.86 5.65
CA ALA A 247 6.79 -21.53 4.71
C ALA A 247 8.17 -21.72 5.34
N LEU A 248 9.02 -22.51 4.68
CA LEU A 248 10.42 -22.63 5.08
C LEU A 248 11.06 -21.22 5.14
N PRO A 249 11.77 -20.89 6.24
CA PRO A 249 12.40 -19.59 6.37
C PRO A 249 13.37 -19.32 5.23
N ALA A 250 13.20 -18.19 4.55
CA ALA A 250 14.17 -17.73 3.58
C ALA A 250 15.50 -17.36 4.28
N ALA A 251 16.62 -17.69 3.64
CA ALA A 251 17.94 -17.24 4.08
C ALA A 251 18.08 -15.72 3.94
N ALA A 252 19.08 -15.13 4.59
CA ALA A 252 19.47 -13.75 4.33
C ALA A 252 19.81 -13.58 2.84
N ALA A 253 19.30 -12.51 2.23
CA ALA A 253 19.48 -12.30 0.80
C ALA A 253 20.88 -11.70 0.52
N PRO A 254 21.48 -11.99 -0.64
CA PRO A 254 22.70 -11.32 -1.08
C PRO A 254 22.47 -9.81 -1.30
N PRO A 255 23.55 -9.02 -1.46
CA PRO A 255 23.45 -7.60 -1.81
C PRO A 255 22.58 -7.36 -3.05
N LEU A 256 21.68 -6.39 -2.96
CA LEU A 256 20.73 -6.08 -4.02
C LEU A 256 21.41 -5.36 -5.19
N ALA A 257 21.39 -5.95 -6.37
CA ALA A 257 21.69 -5.23 -7.61
C ALA A 257 20.67 -4.09 -7.84
N PRO A 258 21.05 -2.94 -8.41
CA PRO A 258 20.07 -1.91 -8.77
C PRO A 258 19.03 -2.42 -9.78
N ILE A 259 17.77 -2.01 -9.61
CA ILE A 259 16.76 -2.16 -10.66
C ILE A 259 16.83 -0.92 -11.54
N ALA A 260 16.95 -1.11 -12.86
CA ALA A 260 17.05 -0.04 -13.84
C ALA A 260 16.02 -0.17 -14.98
N HIS A 261 14.86 -0.75 -14.67
CA HIS A 261 13.80 -0.95 -15.65
C HIS A 261 13.10 0.36 -16.03
N ALA A 262 12.83 0.52 -17.33
CA ALA A 262 12.19 1.72 -17.84
C ALA A 262 10.70 1.74 -17.47
N THR A 263 10.21 2.91 -17.02
CA THR A 263 8.78 3.13 -16.78
C THR A 263 8.24 4.23 -17.68
N LEU A 264 6.98 4.10 -18.10
CA LEU A 264 6.28 5.19 -18.78
C LEU A 264 6.26 6.43 -17.86
N PRO A 265 6.67 7.62 -18.35
CA PRO A 265 6.60 8.85 -17.57
C PRO A 265 5.18 9.13 -17.08
N LEU A 266 5.07 9.58 -15.82
CA LEU A 266 3.77 9.96 -15.26
C LEU A 266 3.24 11.22 -15.93
N SER A 267 4.11 12.18 -16.19
CA SER A 267 3.78 13.51 -16.72
C SER A 267 4.92 14.00 -17.62
N ARG A 268 4.75 15.16 -18.26
CA ARG A 268 5.84 15.81 -19.02
C ARG A 268 6.98 16.24 -18.09
N HIS A 269 6.63 16.68 -16.89
CA HIS A 269 7.55 16.98 -15.81
C HIS A 269 6.87 16.70 -14.47
N GLU A 270 7.67 16.43 -13.43
CA GLU A 270 7.20 16.27 -12.06
C GLU A 270 7.66 17.46 -11.23
N VAL A 271 6.82 17.91 -10.29
CA VAL A 271 7.20 18.97 -9.34
C VAL A 271 7.43 18.32 -7.98
N GLU A 272 8.63 18.53 -7.44
CA GLU A 272 8.97 18.07 -6.10
C GLU A 272 8.21 18.86 -5.03
N GLU A 273 7.87 18.17 -3.95
CA GLU A 273 7.25 18.78 -2.77
C GLU A 273 8.23 18.70 -1.59
N PRO A 274 9.03 19.75 -1.34
CA PRO A 274 10.08 19.71 -0.32
C PRO A 274 9.56 19.39 1.08
N LEU A 275 8.34 19.82 1.40
CA LEU A 275 7.73 19.56 2.70
C LEU A 275 7.37 18.07 2.87
N VAL A 276 7.02 17.38 1.78
CA VAL A 276 6.77 15.93 1.76
C VAL A 276 8.09 15.19 1.93
N ALA A 277 9.12 15.55 1.17
CA ALA A 277 10.45 14.95 1.27
C ALA A 277 11.06 15.11 2.69
N GLN A 278 10.94 16.31 3.28
CA GLN A 278 11.40 16.59 4.66
C GLN A 278 10.62 15.75 5.68
N ALA A 279 9.30 15.65 5.55
CA ALA A 279 8.48 14.85 6.45
C ALA A 279 8.83 13.36 6.36
N HIS A 280 9.05 12.84 5.15
CA HIS A 280 9.43 11.45 4.94
C HIS A 280 10.82 11.14 5.49
N ALA A 281 11.84 11.93 5.12
CA ALA A 281 13.20 11.76 5.61
C ALA A 281 13.28 11.82 7.15
N ALA A 282 12.47 12.66 7.80
CA ALA A 282 12.42 12.74 9.26
C ALA A 282 11.72 11.56 9.94
N SER A 283 10.87 10.82 9.21
CA SER A 283 10.19 9.61 9.71
C SER A 283 10.91 8.31 9.38
N ALA A 284 11.86 8.34 8.44
CA ALA A 284 12.56 7.16 7.97
C ALA A 284 13.42 6.50 9.06
N LEU A 285 13.46 5.17 9.06
CA LEU A 285 14.26 4.36 9.97
C LEU A 285 15.49 3.85 9.23
N ALA A 286 16.68 4.05 9.81
CA ALA A 286 17.95 3.79 9.13
C ALA A 286 18.51 2.39 9.42
N THR A 287 18.18 1.81 10.58
CA THR A 287 18.75 0.55 11.05
C THR A 287 17.67 -0.38 11.66
N PRO A 288 17.90 -1.71 11.68
CA PRO A 288 17.00 -2.63 12.40
C PRO A 288 16.79 -2.24 13.87
N ASP A 289 17.83 -1.70 14.54
CA ASP A 289 17.72 -1.19 15.91
C ASP A 289 16.81 0.03 16.02
N ASP A 290 16.80 0.93 15.03
CA ASP A 290 15.82 2.03 14.97
C ASP A 290 14.40 1.47 14.85
N VAL A 291 14.20 0.41 14.07
CA VAL A 291 12.90 -0.27 13.91
C VAL A 291 12.42 -0.88 15.23
N VAL A 292 13.30 -1.59 15.94
CA VAL A 292 12.99 -2.15 17.27
C VAL A 292 12.64 -1.02 18.23
N ARG A 293 13.50 0.01 18.33
CA ARG A 293 13.26 1.17 19.21
C ARG A 293 11.96 1.90 18.90
N TRP A 294 11.63 2.07 17.62
CA TRP A 294 10.37 2.67 17.19
C TRP A 294 9.17 1.81 17.60
N ARG A 295 9.24 0.49 17.38
CA ARG A 295 8.17 -0.46 17.71
C ARG A 295 7.93 -0.59 19.21
N THR A 296 8.98 -0.57 20.01
CA THR A 296 8.90 -0.65 21.48
C THR A 296 8.70 0.71 22.14
N GLY A 297 8.70 1.79 21.37
CA GLY A 297 8.49 3.14 21.88
C GLY A 297 7.14 3.24 22.60
N GLN A 298 7.13 3.79 23.81
CA GLN A 298 5.88 3.97 24.57
C GLN A 298 5.02 5.04 23.93
N ALA A 299 3.78 4.69 23.58
CA ALA A 299 2.76 5.69 23.32
C ALA A 299 2.50 6.48 24.61
N PRO A 300 2.28 7.82 24.54
CA PRO A 300 1.84 8.56 25.70
C PRO A 300 0.54 7.92 26.23
N PRO A 301 0.36 7.83 27.56
CA PRO A 301 -0.86 7.28 28.12
C PRO A 301 -2.05 8.10 27.62
N PRO A 302 -3.23 7.46 27.41
CA PRO A 302 -4.43 8.20 27.05
C PRO A 302 -4.69 9.28 28.11
N PRO A 303 -5.21 10.47 27.72
CA PRO A 303 -5.51 11.51 28.69
C PRO A 303 -6.43 10.95 29.78
N GLY A 304 -5.96 10.99 31.03
CA GLY A 304 -6.71 10.49 32.19
C GLY A 304 -8.01 11.28 32.41
N GLY A 305 -9.05 10.61 32.91
CA GLY A 305 -10.31 11.25 33.29
C GLY A 305 -11.48 11.10 32.29
N ALA A 306 -11.27 10.47 31.14
CA ALA A 306 -12.38 10.14 30.23
C ALA A 306 -13.17 8.92 30.74
N ARG A 307 -14.49 9.05 30.91
CA ARG A 307 -15.38 7.92 31.16
C ARG A 307 -15.51 7.10 29.87
N LEU A 308 -14.94 5.91 29.84
CA LEU A 308 -15.15 4.98 28.73
C LEU A 308 -16.61 4.50 28.73
N VAL A 309 -17.24 4.52 27.55
CA VAL A 309 -18.58 3.97 27.34
C VAL A 309 -18.41 2.69 26.54
N ALA A 310 -18.81 1.56 27.11
CA ALA A 310 -18.82 0.30 26.39
C ALA A 310 -19.89 0.36 25.28
N LEU A 311 -19.48 0.16 24.04
CA LEU A 311 -20.40 -0.01 22.91
C LEU A 311 -20.82 -1.48 22.81
N PRO A 312 -22.06 -1.78 22.36
CA PRO A 312 -22.47 -3.14 22.06
C PRO A 312 -21.51 -3.79 21.06
N ARG A 313 -21.26 -5.10 21.20
CA ARG A 313 -20.50 -5.83 20.19
C ARG A 313 -21.35 -5.90 18.90
N PRO A 314 -20.80 -5.54 17.73
CA PRO A 314 -21.52 -5.72 16.47
C PRO A 314 -21.73 -7.22 16.20
N ASP A 315 -22.85 -7.60 15.57
CA ASP A 315 -23.00 -8.97 15.05
C ASP A 315 -22.10 -9.10 13.82
N PRO A 316 -21.11 -10.02 13.80
CA PRO A 316 -20.19 -10.17 12.68
C PRO A 316 -20.88 -10.60 11.38
N ARG A 317 -22.11 -11.11 11.45
CA ARG A 317 -22.93 -11.53 10.31
C ARG A 317 -23.74 -10.38 9.71
N ASP A 318 -23.85 -9.25 10.41
CA ASP A 318 -24.59 -8.10 9.90
C ASP A 318 -23.85 -7.44 8.74
N GLY A 319 -24.63 -6.94 7.77
CA GLY A 319 -24.13 -6.18 6.64
C GLY A 319 -23.95 -7.01 5.36
N ARG A 320 -23.28 -6.40 4.37
CA ARG A 320 -23.01 -7.02 3.07
C ARG A 320 -21.80 -7.93 3.15
N VAL A 321 -21.72 -8.85 2.19
CA VAL A 321 -20.49 -9.63 1.98
C VAL A 321 -19.33 -8.72 1.59
N LEU A 322 -18.10 -9.13 1.91
CA LEU A 322 -16.91 -8.31 1.74
C LEU A 322 -16.70 -7.88 0.29
N GLY A 323 -16.87 -8.80 -0.66
CA GLY A 323 -16.67 -8.52 -2.08
C GLY A 323 -17.58 -7.41 -2.59
N GLU A 324 -18.86 -7.48 -2.25
CA GLU A 324 -19.85 -6.44 -2.59
C GLU A 324 -19.55 -5.11 -1.88
N THR A 325 -19.14 -5.17 -0.61
CA THR A 325 -18.80 -3.99 0.18
C THR A 325 -17.66 -3.20 -0.45
N ILE A 326 -16.58 -3.88 -0.83
CA ILE A 326 -15.42 -3.25 -1.48
C ILE A 326 -15.82 -2.67 -2.85
N GLN A 327 -16.53 -3.42 -3.68
CA GLN A 327 -16.90 -2.95 -5.02
C GLN A 327 -17.85 -1.75 -5.01
N ARG A 328 -18.72 -1.63 -3.99
CA ARG A 328 -19.59 -0.47 -3.83
C ARG A 328 -18.88 0.74 -3.21
N ARG A 329 -17.81 0.52 -2.44
CA ARG A 329 -17.01 1.58 -1.82
C ARG A 329 -16.02 2.15 -2.85
N GLY A 330 -16.54 2.95 -3.78
CA GLY A 330 -15.74 3.60 -4.81
C GLY A 330 -15.26 5.01 -4.41
N SER A 331 -14.29 5.54 -5.16
CA SER A 331 -14.06 6.99 -5.18
C SER A 331 -15.29 7.66 -5.81
N THR A 332 -15.73 8.79 -5.25
CA THR A 332 -16.85 9.60 -5.77
C THR A 332 -16.39 10.58 -6.83
#